data_AF-A0A1Y2DDN5-F1
#
_entry.id   AF-A0A1Y2DDN5-F1
#
_cell.length_a   1.000
_cell.length_b   1.000
_cell.length_c   1.000
_cell.angle_alpha   90.00
_cell.angle_beta   90.00
_cell.angle_gamma   90.00
#
_symmetry.space_group_name_H-M   'P 1'
#
loop_
_entity.id
_entity.type
_entity.pdbx_description
1 polymer ?
#
loop_
_entity_poly.entity_id
_entity_poly.type
_entity_poly.pdbx_seq_one_letter_code
_entity_poly.pdbx_strand_id
1 'polypeptide(L)' 'ITCYNCHTDTTPLWRRTPDRLHSLCNACGLYYKQYKTHRPLNLQHKTPKNAKK' A
#
# COMPACT_ATOMS: atom_id res chain seq x y z
N ILE A 1 0.64 8.42 8.20
CA ILE A 1 1.49 7.76 7.17
C ILE A 1 0.57 7.32 6.05
N THR A 2 0.98 7.51 4.80
CA THR A 2 0.16 7.19 3.63
C THR A 2 0.99 6.33 2.67
N CYS A 3 0.36 5.35 2.03
CA CYS A 3 1.06 4.48 1.08
C CYS A 3 1.48 5.28 -0.16
N TYR A 4 2.77 5.25 -0.51
CA TYR A 4 3.31 5.94 -1.69
C TYR A 4 2.70 5.43 -3.02
N ASN A 5 2.24 4.18 -3.05
CA ASN A 5 1.65 3.61 -4.26
C ASN A 5 0.13 3.83 -4.28
N CYS A 6 -0.62 3.16 -3.40
CA CYS A 6 -2.09 3.19 -3.44
C CYS A 6 -2.76 4.32 -2.65
N HIS A 7 -1.98 5.19 -2.01
CA HIS A 7 -2.47 6.30 -1.18
C HIS A 7 -3.42 5.91 -0.03
N THR A 8 -3.49 4.62 0.33
CA THR A 8 -4.23 4.19 1.53
C THR A 8 -3.59 4.77 2.78
N ASP A 9 -4.44 5.25 3.68
CA ASP A 9 -4.14 5.68 5.06
C ASP A 9 -4.40 4.55 6.06
N THR A 10 -5.11 3.50 5.63
CA THR A 10 -5.41 2.31 6.43
C THR A 10 -4.64 1.10 5.91
N THR A 11 -3.94 0.42 6.80
CA THR A 11 -3.24 -0.84 6.52
C THR A 11 -2.92 -1.54 7.84
N PRO A 12 -3.01 -2.88 7.91
CA PRO A 12 -2.66 -3.62 9.13
C PRO A 12 -1.16 -3.55 9.45
N LEU A 13 -0.32 -3.31 8.44
CA LEU A 13 1.12 -3.17 8.60
C LEU A 13 1.67 -2.19 7.56
N TRP A 14 2.53 -1.28 8.03
CA TRP A 14 3.32 -0.40 7.17
C TRP A 14 4.64 -1.08 6.83
N ARG A 15 4.96 -1.11 5.54
CA ARG A 15 6.24 -1.59 5.01
C ARG A 15 7.04 -0.38 4.52
N ARG A 16 8.37 -0.46 4.56
CA ARG A 16 9.25 0.56 3.94
C ARG A 16 9.79 0.03 2.62
N THR A 17 10.01 0.91 1.66
CA THR A 17 10.79 0.58 0.47
C THR A 17 12.24 0.22 0.86
N PRO A 18 12.96 -0.53 0.02
CA PRO A 18 14.37 -0.87 0.28
C PRO A 18 15.24 0.36 0.54
N ASP A 19 14.92 1.44 -0.17
CA ASP A 19 15.57 2.74 -0.08
C ASP A 19 15.20 3.55 1.20
N ARG A 20 14.26 3.04 2.01
CA ARG A 20 13.74 3.65 3.24
C ARG A 20 13.11 5.04 3.10
N LEU A 21 13.07 5.63 1.90
CA LEU A 21 12.42 6.91 1.63
C LEU A 21 10.90 6.86 1.66
N HIS A 22 10.28 5.75 1.28
CA HIS A 22 8.83 5.67 1.09
C HIS A 22 8.18 4.59 1.95
N SER A 23 6.98 4.90 2.44
CA SER A 23 6.12 3.97 3.16
C SER A 23 5.12 3.34 2.20
N LEU A 24 4.99 2.02 2.24
CA LEU A 24 4.02 1.23 1.49
C LEU A 24 3.06 0.54 2.45
N CYS A 25 1.81 0.37 2.05
CA CYS A 25 0.90 -0.52 2.77
C CYS A 25 1.33 -1.99 2.60
N ASN A 26 0.74 -2.88 3.40
CA ASN A 26 1.11 -4.29 3.38
C ASN A 26 0.94 -4.89 1.97
N ALA A 27 -0.17 -4.58 1.29
CA ALA A 27 -0.45 -5.11 -0.03
C ALA A 27 0.52 -4.59 -1.10
N CYS A 28 0.82 -3.29 -1.12
CA CYS A 28 1.77 -2.72 -2.08
C CYS A 28 3.21 -3.18 -1.82
N GLY A 29 3.62 -3.31 -0.55
CA GLY A 29 4.95 -3.79 -0.21
C GLY A 29 5.16 -5.28 -0.52
N LEU A 30 4.14 -6.12 -0.32
CA LEU A 30 4.19 -7.53 -0.71
C LEU A 30 4.23 -7.69 -2.23
N TYR A 31 3.41 -6.92 -2.96
CA TYR A 31 3.42 -6.92 -4.42
C TYR A 31 4.79 -6.51 -4.97
N TYR A 32 5.35 -5.41 -4.46
CA TYR A 32 6.67 -4.94 -4.87
C TYR A 32 7.79 -5.94 -4.54
N LYS A 33 7.70 -6.65 -3.41
CA LYS A 33 8.67 -7.70 -3.06
C LYS A 33 8.64 -8.85 -4.08
N GLN A 34 7.45 -9.26 -4.53
CA GLN A 34 7.26 -10.41 -5.39
C GLN A 34 7.51 -10.11 -6.87
N TYR A 35 6.98 -8.99 -7.37
CA TYR A 35 7.00 -8.66 -8.80
C TYR A 35 8.04 -7.60 -9.16
N LYS A 36 8.74 -7.02 -8.17
CA LYS A 36 9.71 -5.91 -8.36
C LYS A 36 9.14 -4.70 -9.12
N THR A 37 7.82 -4.60 -9.17
CA THR A 37 7.07 -3.53 -9.84
C THR A 37 5.98 -3.00 -8.92
N HIS A 38 5.53 -1.78 -9.17
CA HIS A 38 4.45 -1.17 -8.42
C HIS A 38 3.12 -1.86 -8.72
N ARG A 39 2.27 -2.02 -7.70
CA ARG A 39 0.95 -2.62 -7.87
C ARG A 39 0.14 -1.77 -8.86
N PRO A 40 -0.41 -2.36 -9.94
CA PRO A 40 -1.27 -1.61 -10.85
C PRO A 40 -2.54 -1.21 -10.10
N LEU A 41 -2.79 0.09 -10.06
CA LEU A 41 -3.95 0.70 -9.44
C LEU A 41 -4.97 0.95 -10.55
N ASN A 42 -5.59 -0.12 -11.05
CA ASN A 42 -6.70 0.01 -11.98
C ASN A 42 -7.88 0.65 -11.23
N LEU A 43 -7.91 1.99 -11.22
CA LEU A 43 -8.97 2.96 -10.92
C LEU A 43 -10.05 2.67 -9.84
N GLN A 44 -9.93 1.64 -9.00
CA GLN A 44 -11.02 1.16 -8.15
C GLN A 44 -10.58 0.76 -6.74
N HIS A 45 -9.55 1.41 -6.20
CA HIS A 45 -9.38 1.39 -4.75
C HIS A 45 -10.33 2.41 -4.12
N LYS A 46 -11.65 2.10 -4.21
CA LYS A 46 -12.60 2.56 -3.20
C LYS A 46 -12.02 2.08 -1.88
N THR A 47 -11.59 3.03 -1.07
CA THR A 47 -11.34 2.84 0.36
C THR A 47 -12.41 1.88 0.90
N PRO A 48 -12.06 0.74 1.51
CA PRO A 48 -13.06 -0.02 2.23
C PRO A 48 -13.58 0.88 3.34
N LYS A 49 -14.78 1.45 3.15
CA LYS A 49 -15.55 2.09 4.20
C LYS A 49 -16.01 1.01 5.16
N ASN A 50 -15.13 0.50 6.01
CA ASN A 50 -15.50 -0.11 7.28
C ASN A 50 -14.27 -0.45 8.11
N ALA A 51 -13.89 0.50 8.97
CA ALA A 51 -13.28 0.21 10.26
C ALA A 51 -14.22 0.76 11.34
N LYS A 52 -15.48 0.29 11.36
CA LYS A 52 -16.40 0.45 12.49
C LYS A 52 -17.36 -0.74 12.53
N LYS A 53 -17.03 -1.75 13.33
CA LYS A 53 -17.89 -2.22 14.42
C LYS A 53 -17.03 -3.01 15.41
#